data_AF-A0A4R0U4U2-F1
#
_entry.id   AF-A0A4R0U4U2-F1
#
_cell.length_a   1.000
_cell.length_b   1.000
_cell.length_c   1.000
_cell.angle_alpha   90.00
_cell.angle_beta   90.00
_cell.angle_gamma   90.00
#
_symmetry.space_group_name_H-M   'P 1'
#
loop_
_entity.id
_entity.type
_entity.pdbx_description
1 polymer ?
#
loop_
_entity_poly.entity_id
_entity_poly.type
_entity_poly.pdbx_seq_one_letter_code
_entity_poly.pdbx_strand_id
1 'polypeptide(L)'
;MGANPGITVTETTPGTYRFKGSTKTAANSWANLQSFVHLDAGTYTIEASDFPYGPNSWTLGIQATLRPDDGGESITFSPSKYGPKTLPAGTFDTNIFVNTIGDIDVLITPRLYKID
;
A
#
# COMPACT_ATOMS: atom_id res chain seq x y z
N MET A 1 -14.77 2.28 1.82
CA MET A 1 -14.13 2.48 0.49
C MET A 1 -14.10 3.96 0.20
N GLY A 2 -12.92 4.58 0.15
CA GLY A 2 -12.76 5.99 -0.22
C GLY A 2 -12.91 6.16 -1.73
N ALA A 3 -14.05 6.67 -2.18
CA ALA A 3 -14.25 7.02 -3.58
C ALA A 3 -13.62 8.39 -3.84
N ASN A 4 -12.41 8.38 -4.40
CA ASN A 4 -11.89 9.56 -5.08
C ASN A 4 -12.61 9.67 -6.43
N PRO A 5 -13.10 10.85 -6.87
CA PRO A 5 -13.98 10.93 -8.03
C PRO A 5 -13.21 10.61 -9.32
N GLY A 6 -13.35 9.38 -9.81
CA GLY A 6 -12.85 8.97 -11.12
C GLY A 6 -12.13 7.62 -11.18
N ILE A 7 -11.73 7.03 -10.04
CA ILE A 7 -11.11 5.69 -9.99
C ILE A 7 -12.07 4.71 -9.33
N THR A 8 -12.37 3.62 -10.04
CA THR A 8 -13.02 2.44 -9.48
C THR A 8 -11.95 1.45 -9.05
N VAL A 9 -12.12 0.89 -7.86
CA VAL A 9 -11.26 -0.19 -7.35
C VAL A 9 -12.09 -1.46 -7.26
N THR A 10 -11.60 -2.55 -7.84
CA THR A 10 -12.28 -3.84 -7.86
C THR A 10 -11.29 -4.93 -7.48
N GLU A 11 -11.65 -5.77 -6.51
CA GLU A 11 -10.90 -6.98 -6.21
C GLU A 11 -11.19 -8.02 -7.30
N THR A 12 -10.17 -8.43 -8.06
CA THR A 12 -10.34 -9.39 -9.18
C THR A 12 -10.11 -10.83 -8.74
N THR A 13 -9.26 -11.02 -7.73
CA THR A 13 -9.00 -12.25 -6.99
C THR A 13 -8.66 -11.85 -5.56
N PRO A 14 -8.80 -12.72 -4.54
CA PRO A 14 -8.44 -12.39 -3.16
C PRO A 14 -7.06 -11.70 -3.06
N GLY A 15 -7.03 -10.47 -2.56
CA GLY A 15 -5.81 -9.67 -2.38
C GLY A 15 -5.24 -8.99 -3.63
N THR A 16 -5.88 -9.12 -4.80
CA THR A 16 -5.47 -8.45 -6.05
C THR A 16 -6.52 -7.41 -6.45
N TYR A 17 -6.07 -6.18 -6.65
CA TYR A 17 -6.94 -5.04 -6.90
C TYR A 17 -6.66 -4.43 -8.27
N ARG A 18 -7.71 -4.24 -9.05
CA ARG A 18 -7.70 -3.47 -10.30
C ARG A 18 -8.12 -2.04 -10.02
N PHE A 19 -7.29 -1.10 -10.44
CA PHE A 19 -7.57 0.32 -10.42
C PHE A 19 -7.88 0.77 -11.84
N LYS A 20 -9.12 1.21 -12.07
CA LYS A 20 -9.58 1.62 -13.39
C LYS A 20 -10.31 2.95 -13.36
N GLY A 21 -9.96 3.84 -14.27
CA GLY A 21 -10.65 5.11 -14.47
C GLY A 21 -9.68 6.23 -14.82
N SER A 22 -10.06 7.46 -14.51
CA SER A 22 -9.28 8.66 -14.85
C SER A 22 -9.22 9.62 -13.66
N THR A 23 -8.04 10.17 -13.36
CA THR A 23 -7.89 11.28 -12.40
C THR A 23 -7.78 12.61 -13.15
N LYS A 24 -8.59 13.61 -12.75
CA LYS A 24 -8.65 14.92 -13.43
C LYS A 24 -7.85 16.04 -12.71
N THR A 25 -7.31 15.78 -11.53
CA THR A 25 -6.55 16.75 -10.71
C THR A 25 -5.21 16.17 -10.27
N ALA A 26 -4.21 17.04 -10.08
CA ALA A 26 -2.86 16.68 -9.67
C ALA A 26 -2.81 16.09 -8.25
N ALA A 27 -2.13 14.95 -8.18
CA ALA A 27 -1.34 14.41 -7.08
C ALA A 27 -1.73 14.77 -5.63
N ASN A 28 -2.51 13.88 -4.99
CA ASN A 28 -2.59 13.55 -3.55
C ASN A 28 -3.84 12.70 -3.27
N SER A 29 -4.15 11.82 -4.20
CA SER A 29 -5.45 11.21 -4.43
C SER A 29 -5.47 9.80 -3.81
N TRP A 30 -5.44 9.72 -2.48
CA TRP A 30 -5.40 8.44 -1.77
C TRP A 30 -6.70 7.67 -1.95
N ALA A 31 -6.66 6.59 -2.74
CA ALA A 31 -7.75 5.62 -2.78
C ALA A 31 -7.64 4.74 -1.53
N ASN A 32 -8.22 5.18 -0.42
CA ASN A 32 -8.16 4.47 0.86
C ASN A 32 -8.87 3.11 0.77
N LEU A 33 -8.12 2.09 0.34
CA LEU A 33 -8.32 0.70 0.72
C LEU A 33 -7.58 0.49 2.03
N GLN A 34 -8.23 0.88 3.13
CA GLN A 34 -7.70 0.68 4.47
C GLN A 34 -7.87 -0.78 4.86
N SER A 35 -6.76 -1.42 5.18
CA SER A 35 -6.71 -2.73 5.83
C SER A 35 -5.90 -2.61 7.11
N PHE A 36 -6.42 -3.20 8.18
CA PHE A 36 -5.78 -3.26 9.47
C PHE A 36 -5.55 -4.72 9.82
N VAL A 37 -4.29 -5.10 9.97
CA VAL A 37 -3.91 -6.45 10.42
C VAL A 37 -3.01 -6.33 11.64
N HIS A 38 -3.19 -7.19 12.63
CA HIS A 38 -2.26 -7.27 13.75
C HIS A 38 -1.11 -8.21 13.35
N LEU A 39 0.13 -7.77 13.59
CA LEU A 39 1.33 -8.54 13.30
C LEU A 39 2.02 -8.93 14.61
N ASP A 40 2.56 -10.15 14.65
CA ASP A 40 3.54 -10.53 15.65
C ASP A 40 4.90 -9.87 15.36
N ALA A 41 5.75 -9.76 16.38
CA ALA A 41 7.13 -9.28 16.20
C ALA A 41 7.91 -10.17 15.21
N GLY A 42 8.79 -9.55 14.44
CA GLY A 42 9.59 -10.24 13.43
C GLY A 42 10.13 -9.31 12.35
N THR A 43 10.81 -9.87 11.37
CA THR A 43 11.33 -9.12 10.22
C THR A 43 10.38 -9.27 9.05
N TYR A 44 9.90 -8.15 8.52
CA TYR A 44 8.92 -8.11 7.44
C TYR A 44 9.41 -7.27 6.26
N THR A 45 8.94 -7.59 5.06
CA THR A 45 9.18 -6.82 3.85
C THR A 45 7.90 -6.73 3.00
N ILE A 46 7.79 -5.70 2.17
CA ILE A 46 6.75 -5.62 1.14
C ILE A 46 7.37 -5.99 -0.21
N GLU A 47 6.86 -7.03 -0.87
CA GLU A 47 7.20 -7.30 -2.28
C GLU A 47 6.55 -6.21 -3.14
N ALA A 48 7.36 -5.44 -3.85
CA ALA A 48 6.89 -4.43 -4.80
C ALA A 48 7.60 -4.52 -6.16
N SER A 49 8.27 -5.65 -6.42
CA SER A 49 9.03 -5.90 -7.65
C SER A 49 8.14 -5.98 -8.89
N ASP A 50 6.89 -6.40 -8.72
CA ASP A 50 5.87 -6.51 -9.78
C ASP A 50 4.96 -5.28 -9.87
N PHE A 51 5.20 -4.22 -9.10
CA PHE A 51 4.36 -3.03 -9.15
C PHE A 51 4.53 -2.34 -10.50
N PRO A 52 3.44 -1.84 -11.12
CA PRO A 52 3.43 -1.38 -12.51
C PRO A 52 4.35 -0.17 -12.79
N TYR A 53 4.70 0.61 -11.75
CA TYR A 53 5.62 1.74 -11.86
C TYR A 53 6.93 1.53 -11.07
N GLY A 54 7.16 0.31 -10.60
CA GLY A 54 8.31 -0.06 -9.80
C GLY A 54 8.25 0.40 -8.33
N PRO A 55 9.16 -0.11 -7.48
CA PRO A 55 9.10 0.03 -6.03
C PRO A 55 9.45 1.43 -5.51
N ASN A 56 9.93 2.33 -6.37
CA ASN A 56 10.32 3.70 -6.02
C ASN A 56 9.27 4.75 -6.44
N SER A 57 8.22 4.32 -7.15
CA SER A 57 7.26 5.25 -7.72
C SER A 57 6.26 5.73 -6.68
N TRP A 58 6.06 7.05 -6.67
CA TRP A 58 4.96 7.69 -5.96
C TRP A 58 3.71 7.85 -6.83
N THR A 59 3.67 7.28 -8.04
CA THR A 59 2.53 7.35 -8.98
C THR A 59 1.39 6.41 -8.59
N LEU A 60 1.73 5.19 -8.15
CA LEU A 60 0.84 4.21 -7.54
C LEU A 60 1.72 3.31 -6.67
N GLY A 61 1.26 3.00 -5.47
CA GLY A 61 2.00 2.14 -4.57
C GLY A 61 1.29 1.95 -3.23
N ILE A 62 2.06 1.52 -2.24
CA ILE A 62 1.59 1.25 -0.90
C ILE A 62 2.31 2.17 0.08
N GLN A 63 1.58 2.73 1.02
CA GLN A 63 2.16 3.21 2.26
C GLN A 63 1.52 2.44 3.39
N ALA A 64 2.34 1.85 4.25
CA ALA A 64 1.85 1.14 5.40
C ALA A 64 2.63 1.55 6.65
N THR A 65 1.95 1.56 7.78
CA THR A 65 2.51 1.98 9.06
C THR A 65 2.14 0.98 10.14
N LEU A 66 3.14 0.43 10.80
CA LEU A 66 2.97 -0.31 12.04
C LEU A 66 2.90 0.67 13.21
N ARG A 67 1.84 0.55 14.02
CA ARG A 67 1.75 1.15 15.35
C ARG A 67 2.04 0.06 16.39
N PRO A 68 3.16 0.14 17.12
CA PRO A 68 3.52 -0.85 18.14
C PRO A 68 2.48 -0.94 19.27
N ASP A 69 2.27 -2.14 19.80
CA ASP A 69 1.36 -2.37 20.94
C ASP A 69 1.86 -1.71 22.24
N ASP A 70 3.17 -1.54 22.37
CA ASP A 70 3.81 -0.92 23.53
C ASP A 70 3.78 0.62 23.50
N GLY A 71 3.17 1.21 22.47
CA GLY A 71 3.13 2.66 22.26
C GLY A 71 4.44 3.26 21.77
N GLY A 72 5.39 2.44 21.31
CA GLY A 72 6.63 2.88 20.68
C GLY A 72 6.42 3.65 19.37
N GLU A 73 7.52 4.10 18.77
CA GLU A 73 7.50 4.85 17.53
C GLU A 73 6.96 4.01 16.36
N SER A 74 6.13 4.62 15.52
CA SER A 74 5.54 3.94 14.37
C SER A 74 6.57 3.71 13.25
N ILE A 75 6.50 2.54 12.62
CA ILE A 75 7.44 2.13 11.56
C ILE A 75 6.71 2.13 10.22
N THR A 76 7.27 2.83 9.22
CA THR A 76 6.60 3.02 7.92
C THR A 76 7.31 2.31 6.77
N PHE A 77 6.52 1.68 5.90
CA PHE A 77 6.85 1.21 4.57
C PHE A 77 6.29 2.19 3.53
N SER A 78 7.10 2.56 2.54
CA SER A 78 6.73 3.50 1.49
C SER A 78 7.61 3.28 0.25
N PRO A 79 7.32 3.91 -0.89
CA PRO A 79 8.19 3.82 -2.07
C PRO A 79 9.65 4.09 -1.70
N SER A 80 10.58 3.31 -2.27
CA SER A 80 12.02 3.24 -1.93
C SER A 80 12.38 2.71 -0.54
N LYS A 81 11.40 2.40 0.31
CA LYS A 81 11.58 1.95 1.69
C LYS A 81 10.80 0.68 2.01
N TYR A 82 10.54 -0.16 1.01
CA TYR A 82 9.80 -1.43 1.16
C TYR A 82 10.61 -2.60 1.68
N GLY A 83 11.94 -2.51 1.63
CA GLY A 83 12.84 -3.60 2.04
C GLY A 83 12.70 -3.99 3.52
N PRO A 84 13.41 -5.06 3.93
CA PRO A 84 13.27 -5.66 5.26
C PRO A 84 13.33 -4.67 6.42
N LYS A 85 12.41 -4.83 7.37
CA LYS A 85 12.37 -4.09 8.65
C LYS A 85 12.05 -5.04 9.79
N THR A 86 12.80 -4.95 10.87
CA THR A 86 12.44 -5.59 12.13
C THR A 86 11.35 -4.78 12.81
N LEU A 87 10.23 -5.42 13.10
CA LEU A 87 9.01 -4.84 13.65
C LEU A 87 8.71 -5.45 15.03
N PRO A 88 8.27 -4.65 16.02
CA PRO A 88 7.59 -5.18 17.20
C PRO A 88 6.19 -5.72 16.82
N ALA A 89 5.52 -6.35 17.78
CA ALA A 89 4.10 -6.67 17.61
C ALA A 89 3.26 -5.38 17.56
N GLY A 90 2.23 -5.34 16.73
CA GLY A 90 1.46 -4.12 16.54
C GLY A 90 0.39 -4.18 15.47
N THR A 91 -0.36 -3.09 15.37
CA THR A 91 -1.37 -2.90 14.31
C THR A 91 -0.71 -2.32 13.06
N PHE A 92 -0.83 -3.03 11.94
CA PHE A 92 -0.34 -2.63 10.63
C PHE A 92 -1.49 -2.05 9.79
N ASP A 93 -1.43 -0.74 9.57
CA ASP A 93 -2.37 0.02 8.72
C ASP A 93 -1.78 0.15 7.32
N THR A 94 -2.53 -0.26 6.29
CA THR A 94 -2.08 -0.23 4.89
C THR A 94 -2.96 0.69 4.05
N ASN A 95 -2.33 1.54 3.25
CA ASN A 95 -2.96 2.42 2.28
C ASN A 95 -2.38 2.16 0.88
N ILE A 96 -3.25 1.90 -0.10
CA ILE A 96 -2.87 1.91 -1.51
C ILE A 96 -3.18 3.30 -2.07
N PHE A 97 -2.22 3.95 -2.71
CA PHE A 97 -2.41 5.31 -3.23
C PHE A 97 -2.31 5.36 -4.75
N VAL A 98 -3.05 6.28 -5.37
CA VAL A 98 -2.90 6.66 -6.79
C VAL A 98 -2.59 8.15 -6.82
N ASN A 99 -1.50 8.53 -7.46
CA ASN A 99 -0.97 9.90 -7.45
C ASN A 99 -0.61 10.39 -8.86
N THR A 100 -1.31 9.88 -9.87
CA THR A 100 -1.11 10.28 -11.27
C THR A 100 -2.24 11.17 -11.77
N ILE A 101 -2.04 11.82 -12.91
CA ILE A 101 -3.09 12.46 -13.72
C ILE A 101 -3.28 11.63 -14.98
N GLY A 102 -4.53 11.42 -15.38
CA GLY A 102 -4.88 10.71 -16.61
C GLY A 102 -5.47 9.33 -16.36
N ASP A 103 -5.57 8.56 -17.44
CA ASP A 103 -6.19 7.24 -17.41
C ASP A 103 -5.28 6.22 -16.74
N ILE A 104 -5.89 5.34 -15.95
CA ILE A 104 -5.24 4.21 -15.31
C ILE A 104 -6.08 2.95 -15.52
N ASP A 105 -5.42 1.86 -15.86
CA ASP A 105 -5.98 0.51 -15.88
C ASP A 105 -4.87 -0.46 -15.51
N VAL A 106 -4.70 -0.72 -14.22
CA VAL A 106 -3.58 -1.50 -13.67
C VAL A 106 -4.04 -2.44 -12.58
N LEU A 107 -3.25 -3.49 -12.37
CA LEU A 107 -3.41 -4.48 -11.31
C LEU A 107 -2.27 -4.33 -10.31
N ILE A 108 -2.57 -4.53 -9.03
CA ILE A 108 -1.59 -4.63 -7.97
C ILE A 108 -2.00 -5.74 -7.00
N THR A 109 -1.01 -6.51 -6.55
CA THR A 109 -1.17 -7.56 -5.54
C THR A 109 -0.22 -7.26 -4.38
N PRO A 110 -0.64 -6.45 -3.39
CA PRO A 110 0.12 -6.20 -2.18
C PRO A 110 0.53 -7.48 -1.47
N ARG A 111 1.81 -7.62 -1.12
CA ARG A 111 2.31 -8.77 -0.36
C ARG A 111 3.19 -8.29 0.77
N LEU A 112 2.73 -8.50 1.99
CA LEU A 112 3.53 -8.39 3.21
C LEU A 112 3.84 -9.82 3.67
N TYR A 113 5.11 -10.13 3.93
CA TYR A 113 5.49 -11.43 4.48
C TYR A 113 6.63 -11.28 5.48
N LYS A 114 6.61 -12.17 6.47
CA LYS A 114 7.68 -12.35 7.46
C LYS A 114 8.81 -13.15 6.82
N ILE A 115 10.06 -12.80 7.10
CA ILE A 115 11.26 -13.39 6.48
C ILE A 115 12.21 -14.08 7.47
N ASP A 116 11.81 -14.19 8.74
CA ASP A 116 12.51 -14.87 9.81
C ASP A 116 11.62 -15.90 10.55
#